data_AF-A0A9W7XG19-F1
#
_entry.id   AF-A0A9W7XG19-F1
#
_cell.length_a   1.000
_cell.length_b   1.000
_cell.length_c   1.000
_cell.angle_alpha   90.00
_cell.angle_beta   90.00
_cell.angle_gamma   90.00
#
_symmetry.space_group_name_H-M   'P 1'
#
loop_
_entity.id
_entity.type
_entity.pdbx_description
1 polymer ?
#
loop_
_entity_poly.entity_id
_entity_poly.type
_entity_poly.pdbx_seq_one_letter_code
_entity_poly.pdbx_strand_id
1 'polypeptide(L)'
;MVLSKNIAFGSRKLICRGKSIVPARLQSTDSTASSFKGSENYVPGKQGYAPGFPPPKNWRAEPRKKPEPLKASDLPAPKPPVVRAKPTAATDYRQKMRELRHEYLRDHLVAQEEKRETQKKTLAYMRQVHAERKEKIQREREIYESQVRSDPLSAENVLNAEGLTLLGNVPEQQNQQQQNQQQTMEQPGFELKPPRVSISMPAEANRLRDEERRRNRHLAKQYRHEDNVQAMMTLFHDAEGFTNYENLNGKITEFLEVLAPSSRGLAEMVDELNRNGGHATNQDISERTSELRNMLLGTTGKQGRLGYDGLVRWLDSHPEDADGIIHADSLNKEN
;
A
#
# COMPACT_ATOMS: atom_id res chain seq x y z
N MET A 1 -47.40 4.83 -13.62
CA MET A 1 -47.35 5.26 -12.20
C MET A 1 -45.94 5.03 -11.69
N VAL A 2 -45.21 6.13 -11.53
CA VAL A 2 -43.77 6.19 -11.29
C VAL A 2 -43.56 6.48 -9.80
N LEU A 3 -42.75 5.68 -9.11
CA LEU A 3 -42.23 6.04 -7.78
C LEU A 3 -40.73 5.67 -7.70
N SER A 4 -39.94 6.52 -8.34
CA SER A 4 -38.47 6.56 -8.25
C SER A 4 -38.08 7.23 -6.93
N LYS A 5 -37.48 6.51 -5.99
CA LYS A 5 -36.86 7.09 -4.79
C LYS A 5 -35.39 7.38 -5.07
N ASN A 6 -35.11 8.61 -5.47
CA ASN A 6 -33.75 9.16 -5.52
C ASN A 6 -33.28 9.47 -4.08
N ILE A 7 -32.29 8.73 -3.59
CA ILE A 7 -31.58 9.04 -2.35
C ILE A 7 -30.30 9.79 -2.73
N ALA A 8 -30.36 11.11 -2.70
CA ALA A 8 -29.21 11.99 -2.91
C ALA A 8 -28.41 12.11 -1.60
N PHE A 9 -27.21 11.54 -1.56
CA PHE A 9 -26.22 11.82 -0.52
C PHE A 9 -25.50 13.13 -0.82
N GLY A 10 -26.11 14.24 -0.39
CA GLY A 10 -25.50 15.57 -0.43
C GLY A 10 -24.56 15.79 0.75
N SER A 11 -23.25 15.68 0.51
CA SER A 11 -22.19 16.00 1.49
C SER A 11 -22.05 17.51 1.66
N ARG A 12 -22.91 18.13 2.47
CA ARG A 12 -22.76 19.55 2.85
C ARG A 12 -21.58 19.69 3.82
N LYS A 13 -20.44 20.19 3.31
CA LYS A 13 -19.35 20.73 4.13
C LYS A 13 -19.84 21.98 4.85
N LEU A 14 -20.25 21.83 6.11
CA LEU A 14 -20.45 22.93 7.05
C LEU A 14 -19.07 23.45 7.46
N ILE A 15 -18.66 24.57 6.87
CA ILE A 15 -17.51 25.36 7.32
C ILE A 15 -17.99 26.15 8.55
N CYS A 16 -17.79 25.58 9.73
CA CYS A 16 -18.02 26.28 10.99
C CYS A 16 -16.87 27.28 11.20
N ARG A 17 -17.14 28.57 10.94
CA ARG A 17 -16.31 29.68 11.42
C ARG A 17 -16.45 29.76 12.94
N GLY A 18 -15.58 29.07 13.66
CA GLY A 18 -15.46 29.17 15.11
C GLY A 18 -14.97 30.57 15.49
N LYS A 19 -15.84 31.35 16.13
CA LYS A 19 -15.45 32.55 16.87
C LYS A 19 -14.51 32.11 18.00
N SER A 20 -13.32 32.71 18.04
CA SER A 20 -12.38 32.62 19.17
C SER A 20 -13.05 33.24 20.40
N ILE A 21 -13.75 32.41 21.17
CA ILE A 21 -14.13 32.74 22.54
C ILE A 21 -13.01 32.17 23.39
N VAL A 22 -12.12 33.05 23.83
CA VAL A 22 -11.12 32.76 24.86
C VAL A 22 -11.87 32.26 26.09
N PRO A 23 -11.74 31.00 26.53
CA PRO A 23 -12.33 30.60 27.78
C PRO A 23 -11.57 31.28 28.91
N ALA A 24 -12.32 31.99 29.74
CA ALA A 24 -11.88 32.48 31.03
C ALA A 24 -11.17 31.36 31.80
N ARG A 25 -10.03 31.72 32.37
CA ARG A 25 -9.15 30.90 33.22
C ARG A 25 -9.99 30.23 34.33
N LEU A 26 -10.46 29.02 34.06
CA LEU A 26 -11.10 28.16 35.06
C LEU A 26 -10.08 27.87 36.15
N GLN A 27 -10.46 28.22 37.37
CA GLN A 27 -9.71 27.94 38.59
C GLN A 27 -9.33 26.46 38.60
N SER A 28 -8.04 26.20 38.74
CA SER A 28 -7.48 24.87 38.67
C SER A 28 -7.98 24.03 39.84
N THR A 29 -8.47 22.84 39.54
CA THR A 29 -8.74 21.79 40.52
C THR A 29 -7.42 21.11 40.93
N ASP A 30 -6.41 21.92 41.31
CA ASP A 30 -5.02 21.47 41.55
C ASP A 30 -4.85 20.63 42.81
N SER A 31 -5.84 20.58 43.70
CA SER A 31 -5.70 19.87 44.97
C SER A 31 -5.87 18.34 44.88
N THR A 32 -6.38 17.79 43.77
CA THR A 32 -6.50 16.33 43.58
C THR A 32 -5.62 15.75 42.47
N ALA A 33 -4.95 16.60 41.68
CA ALA A 33 -4.12 16.16 40.55
C ALA A 33 -2.72 15.66 40.96
N SER A 34 -2.24 16.01 42.16
CA SER A 34 -0.83 15.82 42.55
C SER A 34 -0.41 14.37 42.84
N SER A 35 -1.33 13.41 42.95
CA SER A 35 -1.00 12.02 43.31
C SER A 35 -1.09 11.02 42.15
N PHE A 36 -1.45 11.43 40.93
CA PHE A 36 -1.55 10.50 39.80
C PHE A 36 -0.15 10.16 39.25
N LYS A 37 0.29 8.91 39.43
CA LYS A 37 1.64 8.44 39.02
C LYS A 37 1.86 8.37 37.50
N GLY A 38 0.85 8.67 36.68
CA GLY A 38 0.88 8.47 35.24
C GLY A 38 0.33 7.09 34.86
N SER A 39 0.01 6.89 33.57
CA SER A 39 -0.34 5.56 33.06
C SER A 39 0.92 4.69 32.93
N GLU A 40 0.82 3.37 33.16
CA GLU A 40 1.97 2.45 33.04
C GLU A 40 2.65 2.50 31.66
N ASN A 41 1.88 2.71 30.58
CA ASN A 41 2.38 2.79 29.21
C ASN A 41 2.72 4.23 28.77
N TYR A 42 3.02 5.12 29.71
CA TYR A 42 3.30 6.52 29.38
C TYR A 42 4.60 6.66 28.58
N VAL A 43 4.48 7.19 27.37
CA VAL A 43 5.58 7.61 26.52
C VAL A 43 5.36 9.09 26.19
N PRO A 44 6.21 10.01 26.68
CA PRO A 44 6.07 11.44 26.46
C PRO A 44 5.82 11.77 24.98
N GLY A 45 4.73 12.50 24.71
CA GLY A 45 4.35 12.92 23.36
C GLY A 45 3.83 11.82 22.43
N LYS A 46 3.70 10.56 22.88
CA LYS A 46 3.23 9.45 22.04
C LYS A 46 1.99 8.76 22.59
N GLN A 47 2.03 8.26 23.82
CA GLN A 47 0.97 7.42 24.41
C GLN A 47 0.86 7.60 25.92
N GLY A 48 -0.33 7.33 26.45
CA GLY A 48 -0.59 7.34 27.89
C GLY A 48 -0.88 8.71 28.48
N TYR A 49 -1.31 8.71 29.74
CA TYR A 49 -1.51 9.92 30.53
C TYR A 49 -0.25 10.24 31.30
N ALA A 50 0.19 11.50 31.23
CA ALA A 50 1.36 11.99 31.94
C ALA A 50 1.17 11.91 33.47
N PRO A 51 2.25 11.73 34.24
CA PRO A 51 2.19 11.89 35.68
C PRO A 51 1.63 13.28 36.04
N GLY A 52 0.72 13.33 37.01
CA GLY A 52 0.01 14.55 37.43
C GLY A 52 -1.21 14.92 36.58
N PHE A 53 -1.45 14.26 35.44
CA PHE A 53 -2.61 14.51 34.58
C PHE A 53 -3.52 13.27 34.55
N PRO A 54 -4.43 13.12 35.54
CA PRO A 54 -5.32 11.97 35.58
C PRO A 54 -6.24 11.95 34.34
N PRO A 55 -6.68 10.76 33.89
CA PRO A 55 -7.67 10.65 32.84
C PRO A 55 -8.98 11.35 33.25
N PRO A 56 -9.82 11.79 32.29
CA PRO A 56 -11.14 12.32 32.58
C PRO A 56 -11.96 11.34 33.43
N LYS A 57 -12.88 11.88 34.24
CA LYS A 57 -13.76 11.08 35.09
C LYS A 57 -14.45 9.97 34.25
N ASN A 58 -14.39 8.73 34.74
CA ASN A 58 -14.89 7.50 34.09
C ASN A 58 -14.08 6.96 32.90
N TRP A 59 -12.95 7.57 32.55
CA TRP A 59 -12.02 7.01 31.56
C TRP A 59 -10.96 6.17 32.27
N ARG A 60 -10.62 5.03 31.67
CA ARG A 60 -9.50 4.22 32.16
C ARG A 60 -8.20 4.90 31.70
N ALA A 61 -7.24 5.02 32.62
CA ALA A 61 -5.90 5.52 32.30
C ALA A 61 -5.21 4.62 31.25
N GLU A 62 -5.49 3.33 31.29
CA GLU A 62 -4.88 2.35 30.40
C GLU A 62 -5.84 1.89 29.30
N PRO A 63 -5.31 1.68 28.08
CA PRO A 63 -6.03 0.96 27.05
C PRO A 63 -6.42 -0.43 27.58
N ARG A 64 -7.66 -0.86 27.30
CA ARG A 64 -8.08 -2.23 27.64
C ARG A 64 -7.19 -3.22 26.90
N LYS A 65 -6.59 -4.16 27.63
CA LYS A 65 -5.88 -5.30 27.03
C LYS A 65 -6.85 -6.00 26.06
N LYS A 66 -6.42 -6.18 24.81
CA LYS A 66 -7.21 -6.94 23.83
C LYS A 66 -7.33 -8.37 24.35
N PRO A 67 -8.54 -8.96 24.38
CA PRO A 67 -8.69 -10.34 24.83
C PRO A 67 -7.84 -11.24 23.94
N GLU A 68 -7.24 -12.26 24.55
CA GLU A 68 -6.54 -13.29 23.78
C GLU A 68 -7.55 -14.00 22.88
N PRO A 69 -7.18 -14.27 21.63
CA PRO A 69 -8.09 -14.96 20.74
C PRO A 69 -8.28 -16.40 21.20
N LEU A 70 -9.54 -16.85 21.19
CA LEU A 70 -9.91 -18.24 21.47
C LEU A 70 -9.14 -19.19 20.55
N LYS A 71 -8.65 -20.29 21.14
CA LYS A 71 -8.02 -21.39 20.42
C LYS A 71 -8.98 -22.55 20.25
N ALA A 72 -8.70 -23.42 19.29
CA ALA A 72 -9.45 -24.66 19.11
C ALA A 72 -9.37 -25.57 20.35
N SER A 73 -8.26 -25.49 21.11
CA SER A 73 -8.08 -26.18 22.40
C SER A 73 -8.99 -25.69 23.51
N ASP A 74 -9.46 -24.44 23.41
CA ASP A 74 -10.25 -23.79 24.47
C ASP A 74 -11.74 -24.09 24.32
N LEU A 75 -12.13 -24.77 23.23
CA LEU A 75 -13.52 -25.17 23.02
C LEU A 75 -13.91 -26.29 24.01
N PRO A 76 -15.05 -26.15 24.70
CA PRO A 76 -15.56 -27.22 25.54
C PRO A 76 -15.90 -28.44 24.68
N ALA A 77 -15.67 -29.64 25.23
CA ALA A 77 -16.06 -30.88 24.57
C ALA A 77 -17.57 -30.88 24.25
N PRO A 78 -17.99 -31.47 23.11
CA PRO A 78 -19.40 -31.56 22.78
C PRO A 78 -20.13 -32.32 23.89
N LYS A 79 -21.21 -31.74 24.40
CA LYS A 79 -22.01 -32.39 25.45
C LYS A 79 -22.53 -33.73 24.91
N PRO A 80 -22.34 -34.85 25.62
CA PRO A 80 -22.81 -36.14 25.15
C PRO A 80 -24.33 -36.12 24.93
N PRO A 81 -24.86 -36.92 23.99
CA PRO A 81 -26.29 -37.09 23.81
C PRO A 81 -26.94 -37.41 25.15
N VAL A 82 -27.90 -36.59 25.57
CA VAL A 82 -28.74 -36.93 26.71
C VAL A 82 -29.68 -38.03 26.22
N VAL A 83 -29.40 -39.27 26.60
CA VAL A 83 -30.24 -40.43 26.28
C VAL A 83 -31.58 -40.23 27.00
N ARG A 84 -32.55 -39.66 26.29
CA ARG A 84 -33.94 -39.57 26.75
C ARG A 84 -34.66 -40.82 26.26
N ALA A 85 -35.51 -41.40 27.11
CA ALA A 85 -36.24 -42.62 26.81
C ALA A 85 -37.12 -42.54 25.55
N LYS A 86 -37.47 -41.32 25.09
CA LYS A 86 -38.21 -41.08 23.83
C LYS A 86 -37.67 -39.80 23.13
N PRO A 87 -36.72 -39.91 22.18
CA PRO A 87 -36.31 -38.77 21.38
C PRO A 87 -37.47 -38.31 20.48
N THR A 88 -37.65 -37.00 20.36
CA THR A 88 -38.57 -36.40 19.38
C THR A 88 -37.73 -35.97 18.17
N ALA A 89 -38.27 -36.01 16.94
CA ALA A 89 -37.54 -35.55 15.75
C ALA A 89 -36.94 -34.14 15.92
N ALA A 90 -37.63 -33.26 16.65
CA ALA A 90 -37.14 -31.93 17.00
C ALA A 90 -35.93 -31.92 17.95
N THR A 91 -35.82 -32.88 18.88
CA THR A 91 -34.64 -32.98 19.76
C THR A 91 -33.43 -33.49 19.01
N ASP A 92 -33.63 -34.44 18.09
CA ASP A 92 -32.55 -35.01 17.29
C ASP A 92 -32.00 -33.98 16.30
N TYR A 93 -32.89 -33.21 15.66
CA TYR A 93 -32.48 -32.08 14.83
C TYR A 93 -31.67 -31.04 15.62
N ARG A 94 -32.12 -30.67 16.83
CA ARG A 94 -31.37 -29.72 17.69
C ARG A 94 -30.00 -30.26 18.09
N GLN A 95 -29.89 -31.56 18.33
CA GLN A 95 -28.62 -32.21 18.64
C GLN A 95 -27.69 -32.18 17.42
N LYS A 96 -28.16 -32.63 16.25
CA LYS A 96 -27.41 -32.56 14.99
C LYS A 96 -26.93 -31.14 14.68
N MET A 97 -27.81 -30.14 14.86
CA MET A 97 -27.44 -28.73 14.68
C MET A 97 -26.48 -28.20 15.75
N ARG A 98 -26.37 -28.84 16.91
CA ARG A 98 -25.36 -28.48 17.93
C ARG A 98 -24.01 -29.07 17.57
N GLU A 99 -23.97 -30.32 17.15
CA GLU A 99 -22.77 -31.01 16.66
C GLU A 99 -22.19 -30.27 15.46
N LEU A 100 -23.02 -29.99 14.44
CA LEU A 100 -22.59 -29.26 13.25
C LEU A 100 -22.04 -27.85 13.57
N ARG A 101 -22.65 -27.13 14.50
CA ARG A 101 -22.13 -25.82 14.95
C ARG A 101 -20.81 -25.94 15.70
N HIS A 102 -20.62 -27.01 16.47
CA HIS A 102 -19.38 -27.26 17.21
C HIS A 102 -18.24 -27.61 16.27
N GLU A 103 -18.50 -28.49 15.30
CA GLU A 103 -17.55 -28.84 14.23
C GLU A 103 -17.13 -27.60 13.43
N TYR A 104 -18.10 -26.83 12.92
CA TYR A 104 -17.81 -25.63 12.15
C TYR A 104 -17.01 -24.59 12.94
N LEU A 105 -17.35 -24.41 14.24
CA LEU A 105 -16.61 -23.49 15.10
C LEU A 105 -15.17 -23.97 15.32
N ARG A 106 -14.96 -25.28 15.52
CA ARG A 106 -13.64 -25.87 15.66
C ARG A 106 -12.81 -25.66 14.40
N ASP A 107 -13.35 -25.99 13.23
CA ASP A 107 -12.65 -25.85 11.95
C ASP A 107 -12.30 -24.39 11.66
N HIS A 108 -13.23 -23.47 11.94
CA HIS A 108 -12.98 -22.03 11.82
C HIS A 108 -11.82 -21.57 12.72
N LEU A 109 -11.74 -22.06 13.97
CA LEU A 109 -10.65 -21.70 14.88
C LEU A 109 -9.30 -22.30 14.44
N VAL A 110 -9.29 -23.56 13.97
CA VAL A 110 -8.07 -24.20 13.42
C VAL A 110 -7.55 -23.42 12.21
N ALA A 111 -8.43 -23.10 11.25
CA ALA A 111 -8.05 -22.29 10.08
C ALA A 111 -7.54 -20.89 10.49
N GLN A 112 -8.12 -20.29 11.53
CA GLN A 112 -7.66 -19.00 12.05
C GLN A 112 -6.28 -19.11 12.72
N GLU A 113 -5.99 -20.20 13.41
CA GLU A 113 -4.67 -20.47 14.00
C GLU A 113 -3.60 -20.67 12.92
N GLU A 114 -3.87 -21.48 11.90
CA GLU A 114 -2.97 -21.69 10.77
C GLU A 114 -2.65 -20.37 10.05
N LYS A 115 -3.67 -19.54 9.83
CA LYS A 115 -3.50 -18.20 9.26
C LYS A 115 -2.62 -17.31 10.13
N ARG A 116 -2.71 -17.39 11.45
CA ARG A 116 -1.83 -16.63 12.35
C ARG A 116 -0.42 -17.17 12.36
N GLU A 117 -0.24 -18.48 12.35
CA GLU A 117 1.09 -19.10 12.32
C GLU A 117 1.82 -18.81 11.01
N THR A 118 1.13 -18.87 9.87
CA THR A 118 1.69 -18.43 8.58
C THR A 118 2.08 -16.96 8.60
N GLN A 119 1.23 -16.07 9.13
CA GLN A 119 1.57 -14.65 9.30
C GLN A 119 2.77 -14.41 10.23
N LYS A 120 2.89 -15.18 11.32
CA LYS A 120 4.05 -15.10 12.21
C LYS A 120 5.32 -15.55 11.49
N LYS A 121 5.27 -16.65 10.73
CA LYS A 121 6.40 -17.16 9.94
C LYS A 121 6.85 -16.16 8.88
N THR A 122 5.92 -15.57 8.11
CA THR A 122 6.25 -14.55 7.10
C THR A 122 6.86 -13.31 7.74
N LEU A 123 6.31 -12.85 8.87
CA LEU A 123 6.85 -11.70 9.60
C LEU A 123 8.24 -11.99 10.20
N ALA A 124 8.48 -13.21 10.70
CA ALA A 124 9.79 -13.64 11.17
C ALA A 124 10.82 -13.67 10.03
N TYR A 125 10.45 -14.22 8.88
CA TYR A 125 11.28 -14.23 7.68
C TYR A 125 11.64 -12.82 7.22
N MET A 126 10.66 -11.93 7.11
CA MET A 126 10.89 -10.52 6.75
C MET A 126 11.84 -9.82 7.73
N ARG A 127 11.73 -10.10 9.03
CA ARG A 127 12.65 -9.57 10.05
C ARG A 127 14.09 -10.07 9.85
N GLN A 128 14.27 -11.34 9.50
CA GLN A 128 15.60 -11.91 9.19
C GLN A 128 16.21 -11.23 7.97
N VAL A 129 15.46 -11.12 6.87
CA VAL A 129 15.90 -10.42 5.64
C VAL A 129 16.31 -8.97 5.93
N HIS A 130 15.53 -8.27 6.76
CA HIS A 130 15.88 -6.90 7.17
C HIS A 130 17.15 -6.84 8.05
N ALA A 131 17.37 -7.82 8.91
CA ALA A 131 18.57 -7.91 9.74
C ALA A 131 19.81 -8.17 8.87
N GLU A 132 19.75 -9.14 7.96
CA GLU A 132 20.82 -9.45 7.00
C GLU A 132 21.16 -8.24 6.12
N ARG A 133 20.14 -7.52 5.63
CA ARG A 133 20.35 -6.30 4.84
C ARG A 133 21.05 -5.21 5.65
N LYS A 134 20.68 -5.03 6.92
CA LYS A 134 21.35 -4.07 7.81
C LYS A 134 22.80 -4.46 8.06
N GLU A 135 23.06 -5.73 8.30
CA GLU A 135 24.42 -6.23 8.52
C GLU A 135 25.28 -6.06 7.27
N LYS A 136 24.74 -6.34 6.08
CA LYS A 136 25.43 -6.09 4.80
C LYS A 136 25.79 -4.62 4.62
N ILE A 137 24.85 -3.71 4.86
CA ILE A 137 25.09 -2.26 4.81
C ILE A 137 26.17 -1.85 5.81
N GLN A 138 26.16 -2.45 7.01
CA GLN A 138 27.17 -2.16 8.03
C GLN A 138 28.56 -2.63 7.60
N ARG A 139 28.68 -3.84 7.05
CA ARG A 139 29.96 -4.34 6.50
C ARG A 139 30.45 -3.49 5.33
N GLU A 140 29.58 -3.12 4.40
CA GLU A 140 29.92 -2.22 3.30
C GLU A 140 30.42 -0.86 3.81
N ARG A 141 29.80 -0.34 4.87
CA ARG A 141 30.21 0.90 5.52
C ARG A 141 31.59 0.77 6.19
N GLU A 142 31.84 -0.33 6.91
CA GLU A 142 33.15 -0.58 7.54
C GLU A 142 34.27 -0.70 6.49
N ILE A 143 33.99 -1.39 5.37
CA ILE A 143 34.90 -1.47 4.22
C ILE A 143 35.16 -0.07 3.67
N TYR A 144 34.10 0.71 3.41
CA TYR A 144 34.22 2.08 2.91
C TYR A 144 35.03 2.97 3.85
N GLU A 145 34.75 2.95 5.16
CA GLU A 145 35.48 3.72 6.16
C GLU A 145 36.96 3.31 6.23
N SER A 146 37.28 2.02 6.10
CA SER A 146 38.68 1.56 6.03
C SER A 146 39.40 2.04 4.76
N GLN A 147 38.73 2.00 3.60
CA GLN A 147 39.28 2.47 2.33
C GLN A 147 39.53 3.98 2.37
N VAL A 148 38.55 4.75 2.85
CA VAL A 148 38.65 6.20 3.01
C VAL A 148 39.78 6.58 3.97
N ARG A 149 39.92 5.89 5.10
CA ARG A 149 41.03 6.12 6.04
C ARG A 149 42.39 5.83 5.41
N SER A 150 42.50 4.78 4.60
CA SER A 150 43.76 4.39 3.95
C SER A 150 44.14 5.26 2.76
N ASP A 151 43.17 5.91 2.11
CA ASP A 151 43.40 6.75 0.94
C ASP A 151 43.84 8.17 1.34
N PRO A 152 45.10 8.56 1.08
CA PRO A 152 45.60 9.89 1.44
C PRO A 152 44.94 11.03 0.64
N LEU A 153 44.25 10.73 -0.47
CA LEU A 153 43.56 11.71 -1.32
C LEU A 153 42.04 11.70 -1.12
N SER A 154 41.52 10.87 -0.21
CA SER A 154 40.09 10.89 0.10
C SER A 154 39.66 12.25 0.63
N ALA A 155 38.47 12.71 0.21
CA ALA A 155 37.94 14.01 0.62
C ALA A 155 37.88 14.20 2.14
N GLU A 156 37.67 13.13 2.91
CA GLU A 156 37.66 13.18 4.37
C GLU A 156 39.07 13.45 4.93
N ASN A 157 40.10 12.75 4.42
CA ASN A 157 41.50 12.96 4.80
C ASN A 157 42.06 14.31 4.30
N VAL A 158 41.63 14.77 3.12
CA VAL A 158 42.02 16.06 2.53
C VAL A 158 41.39 17.24 3.26
N LEU A 159 40.23 17.06 3.91
CA LEU A 159 39.49 18.09 4.62
C LEU A 159 39.56 17.93 6.15
N ASN A 160 40.46 17.09 6.67
CA ASN A 160 40.61 16.83 8.11
C ASN A 160 40.63 18.14 8.91
N ALA A 161 39.65 18.31 9.80
CA ALA A 161 39.51 19.49 10.67
C ALA A 161 40.67 19.66 11.66
N GLU A 162 41.47 18.60 11.87
CA GLU A 162 42.67 18.58 12.70
C GLU A 162 43.89 19.27 12.04
N GLY A 163 43.76 19.76 10.80
CA GLY A 163 44.74 20.66 10.16
C GLY A 163 45.98 19.98 9.56
N LEU A 164 46.16 18.67 9.75
CA LEU A 164 47.21 17.87 9.12
C LEU A 164 46.81 17.45 7.70
N THR A 165 46.59 18.41 6.81
CA THR A 165 46.32 18.13 5.41
C THR A 165 47.60 18.27 4.58
N LEU A 166 47.73 17.50 3.49
CA LEU A 166 48.82 17.65 2.51
C LEU A 166 48.86 19.06 1.88
N LEU A 167 47.78 19.82 2.00
CA LEU A 167 47.65 21.21 1.54
C LEU A 167 47.97 22.25 2.64
N GLY A 168 48.20 21.84 3.89
CA GLY A 168 48.48 22.73 5.03
C GLY A 168 49.87 23.38 5.01
N ASN A 169 50.77 22.96 4.12
CA ASN A 169 52.08 23.59 3.93
C ASN A 169 52.07 24.72 2.88
N VAL A 170 50.90 25.31 2.60
CA VAL A 170 50.82 26.57 1.85
C VAL A 170 50.93 27.72 2.85
N PRO A 171 51.92 28.62 2.73
CA PRO A 171 52.11 29.71 3.69
C PRO A 171 50.84 30.58 3.77
N GLU A 172 50.22 30.59 4.96
CA GLU A 172 48.98 31.29 5.26
C GLU A 172 49.11 32.80 5.02
N GLN A 173 48.43 33.29 3.98
CA GLN A 173 47.96 34.68 3.97
C GLN A 173 46.55 34.72 4.57
N GLN A 174 46.53 35.06 5.87
CA GLN A 174 45.48 35.71 6.65
C GLN A 174 44.07 35.77 6.03
N ASN A 175 43.13 35.01 6.59
CA ASN A 175 41.70 35.35 6.52
C ASN A 175 40.99 35.10 7.87
N GLN A 176 40.68 36.20 8.55
CA GLN A 176 40.20 36.33 9.93
C GLN A 176 38.70 36.03 10.13
N GLN A 177 38.10 35.00 9.52
CA GLN A 177 36.63 34.80 9.62
C GLN A 177 36.14 33.57 10.42
N GLN A 178 37.02 32.78 11.06
CA GLN A 178 36.59 31.54 11.72
C GLN A 178 36.28 31.64 13.23
N GLN A 179 36.34 32.81 13.87
CA GLN A 179 36.17 32.90 15.33
C GLN A 179 34.72 32.84 15.86
N ASN A 180 33.67 32.78 15.02
CA ASN A 180 32.29 32.87 15.50
C ASN A 180 31.51 31.54 15.67
N GLN A 181 32.10 30.36 15.47
CA GLN A 181 31.36 29.09 15.56
C GLN A 181 31.66 28.20 16.77
N GLN A 182 32.63 28.55 17.62
CA GLN A 182 33.05 27.67 18.72
C GLN A 182 32.37 27.90 20.08
N GLN A 183 31.42 28.85 20.22
CA GLN A 183 30.86 29.22 21.53
C GLN A 183 29.56 28.53 21.98
N THR A 184 29.06 27.48 21.31
CA THR A 184 27.75 26.88 21.64
C THR A 184 27.75 25.48 22.28
N MET A 185 28.88 24.98 22.80
CA MET A 185 29.00 23.57 23.23
C MET A 185 28.99 23.28 24.75
N GLU A 186 28.88 24.26 25.66
CA GLU A 186 29.02 23.98 27.11
C GLU A 186 27.82 24.40 27.99
N GLN A 187 26.60 23.97 27.65
CA GLN A 187 25.50 23.97 28.64
C GLN A 187 24.80 22.60 28.70
N PRO A 188 24.87 21.89 29.84
CA PRO A 188 24.15 20.63 30.03
C PRO A 188 22.67 20.93 30.23
N GLY A 189 21.85 20.65 29.21
CA GLY A 189 20.38 20.76 29.30
C GLY A 189 19.63 21.16 28.03
N PHE A 190 20.31 21.47 26.92
CA PHE A 190 19.62 21.83 25.68
C PHE A 190 19.15 20.61 24.90
N GLU A 191 17.85 20.53 24.60
CA GLU A 191 17.30 19.66 23.57
C GLU A 191 18.09 19.86 22.26
N LEU A 192 18.86 18.84 21.87
CA LEU A 192 19.48 18.73 20.55
C LEU A 192 18.37 18.72 19.49
N LYS A 193 17.96 19.90 19.03
CA LYS A 193 17.18 20.02 17.82
C LYS A 193 18.07 19.51 16.68
N PRO A 194 17.55 18.64 15.79
CA PRO A 194 18.34 18.13 14.68
C PRO A 194 18.95 19.31 13.93
N PRO A 195 20.22 19.20 13.50
CA PRO A 195 20.94 20.29 12.87
C PRO A 195 20.09 20.81 11.71
N ARG A 196 19.76 22.10 11.76
CA ARG A 196 19.05 22.75 10.66
C ARG A 196 20.01 22.86 9.49
N VAL A 197 20.04 21.84 8.65
CA VAL A 197 20.82 21.86 7.39
C VAL A 197 20.08 22.80 6.43
N SER A 198 20.43 24.07 6.44
CA SER A 198 20.04 25.01 5.39
C SER A 198 20.96 24.77 4.19
N ILE A 199 20.57 23.84 3.31
CA ILE A 199 21.26 23.65 2.04
C ILE A 199 20.91 24.86 1.17
N SER A 200 21.80 25.85 1.11
CA SER A 200 21.69 26.96 0.17
C SER A 200 22.05 26.47 -1.23
N MET A 201 21.07 25.92 -1.93
CA MET A 201 21.19 25.61 -3.35
C MET A 201 21.19 26.92 -4.16
N PRO A 202 22.13 27.12 -5.09
CA PRO A 202 22.11 28.26 -6.00
C PRO A 202 20.78 28.35 -6.76
N ALA A 203 20.28 29.57 -6.98
CA ALA A 203 18.99 29.80 -7.64
C ALA A 203 18.91 29.15 -9.03
N GLU A 204 20.02 29.11 -9.75
CA GLU A 204 20.14 28.47 -11.07
C GLU A 204 19.95 26.94 -11.00
N ALA A 205 20.56 26.28 -10.03
CA ALA A 205 20.39 24.83 -9.82
C ALA A 205 18.95 24.47 -9.45
N ASN A 206 18.27 25.33 -8.69
CA ASN A 206 16.84 25.14 -8.38
C ASN A 206 15.96 25.29 -9.63
N ARG A 207 16.28 26.22 -10.54
CA ARG A 207 15.54 26.38 -11.81
C ARG A 207 15.66 25.15 -12.69
N LEU A 208 16.87 24.64 -12.91
CA LEU A 208 17.11 23.42 -13.69
C LEU A 208 16.34 22.22 -13.11
N ARG A 209 16.36 22.08 -11.78
CA ARG A 209 15.62 21.01 -11.10
C ARG A 209 14.11 21.14 -11.25
N ASP A 210 13.58 22.36 -11.24
CA ASP A 210 12.15 22.59 -11.45
C ASP A 210 11.72 22.34 -12.89
N GLU A 211 12.56 22.66 -13.87
CA GLU A 211 12.37 22.30 -15.28
C GLU A 211 12.37 20.78 -15.47
N GLU A 212 13.33 20.07 -14.86
CA GLU A 212 13.37 18.61 -14.86
C GLU A 212 12.09 18.01 -14.23
N ARG A 213 11.64 18.53 -13.08
CA ARG A 213 10.37 18.10 -12.47
C ARG A 213 9.17 18.35 -13.38
N ARG A 214 9.14 19.47 -14.11
CA ARG A 214 8.08 19.76 -15.09
C ARG A 214 8.11 18.75 -16.23
N ARG A 215 9.29 18.47 -16.79
CA ARG A 215 9.49 17.46 -17.83
C ARG A 215 9.04 16.07 -17.36
N ASN A 216 9.46 15.64 -16.18
CA ASN A 216 9.09 14.33 -15.62
C ASN A 216 7.59 14.22 -15.37
N ARG A 217 6.94 15.30 -14.90
CA ARG A 217 5.47 15.34 -14.78
C ARG A 217 4.77 15.24 -16.13
N HIS A 218 5.33 15.86 -17.17
CA HIS A 218 4.77 15.78 -18.52
C HIS A 218 4.88 14.35 -19.07
N LEU A 219 6.07 13.75 -19.01
CA LEU A 219 6.30 12.36 -19.42
C LEU A 219 5.37 11.39 -18.67
N ALA A 220 5.24 11.53 -17.36
CA ALA A 220 4.34 10.69 -16.57
C ALA A 220 2.86 10.86 -16.97
N LYS A 221 2.44 12.04 -17.43
CA LYS A 221 1.09 12.25 -17.97
C LYS A 221 0.92 11.58 -19.33
N GLN A 222 1.94 11.64 -20.19
CA GLN A 222 1.93 10.97 -21.49
C GLN A 222 1.82 9.45 -21.32
N TYR A 223 2.67 8.83 -20.48
CA TYR A 223 2.58 7.39 -20.22
C TYR A 223 1.20 6.96 -19.70
N ARG A 224 0.60 7.72 -18.76
CA ARG A 224 -0.76 7.42 -18.28
C ARG A 224 -1.82 7.54 -19.37
N HIS A 225 -1.62 8.47 -20.30
CA HIS A 225 -2.53 8.65 -21.43
C HIS A 225 -2.40 7.48 -22.41
N GLU A 226 -1.17 7.08 -22.75
CA GLU A 226 -0.85 5.91 -23.56
C GLU A 226 -1.47 4.62 -22.97
N ASP A 227 -1.26 4.38 -21.68
CA ASP A 227 -1.85 3.24 -20.95
C ASP A 227 -3.38 3.22 -21.06
N ASN A 228 -4.02 4.39 -20.93
CA ASN A 228 -5.46 4.52 -21.01
C ASN A 228 -5.96 4.24 -22.43
N VAL A 229 -5.29 4.75 -23.47
CA VAL A 229 -5.65 4.49 -24.87
C VAL A 229 -5.47 3.01 -25.20
N GLN A 230 -4.39 2.38 -24.72
CA GLN A 230 -4.17 0.95 -24.90
C GLN A 230 -5.27 0.09 -24.22
N ALA A 231 -5.71 0.49 -23.03
CA ALA A 231 -6.84 -0.16 -22.35
C ALA A 231 -8.15 0.02 -23.13
N MET A 232 -8.41 1.20 -23.70
CA MET A 232 -9.57 1.44 -24.56
C MET A 232 -9.51 0.61 -25.85
N MET A 233 -8.34 0.45 -26.46
CA MET A 233 -8.16 -0.41 -27.63
C MET A 233 -8.39 -1.88 -27.31
N THR A 234 -7.91 -2.34 -26.15
CA THR A 234 -8.19 -3.70 -25.68
C THR A 234 -9.69 -3.90 -25.52
N LEU A 235 -10.38 -2.95 -24.88
CA LEU A 235 -11.83 -2.97 -24.73
C LEU A 235 -12.55 -2.97 -26.08
N PHE A 236 -12.06 -2.21 -27.07
CA PHE A 236 -12.63 -2.17 -28.42
C PHE A 236 -12.55 -3.53 -29.11
N HIS A 237 -11.39 -4.20 -29.05
CA HIS A 237 -11.25 -5.55 -29.62
C HIS A 237 -12.07 -6.59 -28.85
N ASP A 238 -12.20 -6.43 -27.54
CA ASP A 238 -13.04 -7.29 -26.70
C ASP A 238 -14.55 -7.01 -26.89
N ALA A 239 -14.92 -5.82 -27.36
CA ALA A 239 -16.31 -5.43 -27.59
C ALA A 239 -16.99 -6.28 -28.67
N GLU A 240 -16.23 -6.93 -29.56
CA GLU A 240 -16.78 -7.94 -30.48
C GLU A 240 -17.45 -9.09 -29.73
N GLY A 241 -17.00 -9.38 -28.52
CA GLY A 241 -17.58 -10.40 -27.64
C GLY A 241 -18.75 -9.92 -26.77
N PHE A 242 -19.11 -8.63 -26.82
CA PHE A 242 -20.18 -8.08 -26.00
C PHE A 242 -21.55 -8.59 -26.44
N THR A 243 -22.48 -8.60 -25.48
CA THR A 243 -23.85 -9.07 -25.71
C THR A 243 -24.66 -8.01 -26.47
N ASN A 244 -25.13 -8.40 -27.64
CA ASN A 244 -26.05 -7.69 -28.51
C ASN A 244 -27.36 -8.49 -28.59
N TYR A 245 -28.47 -7.84 -28.94
CA TYR A 245 -29.76 -8.53 -29.06
C TYR A 245 -29.73 -9.74 -30.01
N GLU A 246 -28.88 -9.67 -31.04
CA GLU A 246 -28.72 -10.74 -32.04
C GLU A 246 -27.89 -11.92 -31.53
N ASN A 247 -26.87 -11.68 -30.69
CA ASN A 247 -25.96 -12.72 -30.18
C ASN A 247 -26.33 -13.22 -28.78
N LEU A 248 -27.33 -12.60 -28.14
CA LEU A 248 -27.72 -12.88 -26.76
C LEU A 248 -28.08 -14.36 -26.55
N ASN A 249 -28.91 -14.92 -27.43
CA ASN A 249 -29.34 -16.31 -27.32
C ASN A 249 -28.17 -17.28 -27.46
N GLY A 250 -27.24 -17.01 -28.39
CA GLY A 250 -26.04 -17.83 -28.57
C GLY A 250 -25.10 -17.77 -27.36
N LYS A 251 -24.97 -16.60 -26.73
CA LYS A 251 -24.20 -16.46 -25.48
C LYS A 251 -24.88 -17.13 -24.29
N ILE A 252 -26.21 -17.12 -24.23
CA ILE A 252 -26.95 -17.86 -23.20
C ILE A 252 -26.75 -19.37 -23.38
N THR A 253 -26.79 -19.90 -24.61
CA THR A 253 -26.54 -21.33 -24.85
C THR A 253 -25.10 -21.70 -24.54
N GLU A 254 -24.11 -20.92 -25.00
CA GLU A 254 -22.69 -21.12 -24.66
C GLU A 254 -22.48 -21.10 -23.15
N PHE A 255 -23.09 -20.12 -22.46
CA PHE A 255 -23.02 -20.02 -21.01
C PHE A 255 -23.69 -21.21 -20.32
N LEU A 256 -24.83 -21.69 -20.79
CA LEU A 256 -25.52 -22.86 -20.23
C LEU A 256 -24.76 -24.16 -20.46
N GLU A 257 -24.07 -24.30 -21.60
CA GLU A 257 -23.18 -25.43 -21.90
C GLU A 257 -21.92 -25.40 -21.01
N VAL A 258 -21.38 -24.20 -20.76
CA VAL A 258 -20.23 -23.98 -19.87
C VAL A 258 -20.61 -24.03 -18.39
N LEU A 259 -21.87 -23.72 -18.04
CA LEU A 259 -22.48 -23.81 -16.70
C LEU A 259 -22.70 -25.25 -16.24
N ALA A 260 -22.04 -26.25 -16.82
CA ALA A 260 -21.66 -27.44 -16.07
C ALA A 260 -20.39 -27.09 -15.26
N PRO A 261 -20.48 -26.39 -14.11
CA PRO A 261 -19.32 -25.80 -13.51
C PRO A 261 -18.71 -26.89 -12.63
N SER A 262 -17.57 -27.43 -13.02
CA SER A 262 -16.52 -27.68 -12.02
C SER A 262 -16.12 -26.28 -11.55
N SER A 263 -16.82 -25.76 -10.54
CA SER A 263 -16.35 -24.59 -9.82
C SER A 263 -15.00 -24.99 -9.25
N ARG A 264 -13.91 -24.54 -9.91
CA ARG A 264 -12.55 -24.91 -9.49
C ARG A 264 -12.37 -24.52 -8.03
N GLY A 265 -12.39 -25.53 -7.17
CA GLY A 265 -12.20 -25.32 -5.75
C GLY A 265 -10.78 -24.85 -5.49
N LEU A 266 -10.55 -24.20 -4.35
CA LEU A 266 -9.20 -23.89 -3.89
C LEU A 266 -8.35 -25.15 -3.76
N ALA A 267 -8.98 -26.26 -3.37
CA ALA A 267 -8.38 -27.60 -3.37
C ALA A 267 -7.98 -28.08 -4.78
N GLU A 268 -8.84 -27.89 -5.78
CA GLU A 268 -8.53 -28.28 -7.16
C GLU A 268 -7.42 -27.42 -7.78
N MET A 269 -7.38 -26.11 -7.49
CA MET A 269 -6.29 -25.24 -7.93
C MET A 269 -4.95 -25.60 -7.26
N VAL A 270 -4.98 -25.95 -5.97
CA VAL A 270 -3.78 -26.40 -5.25
C VAL A 270 -3.33 -27.79 -5.71
N ASP A 271 -4.28 -28.70 -5.97
CA ASP A 271 -3.99 -30.01 -6.54
C ASP A 271 -3.47 -29.92 -7.97
N GLU A 272 -4.00 -29.01 -8.79
CA GLU A 272 -3.49 -28.72 -10.15
C GLU A 272 -2.07 -28.16 -10.08
N LEU A 273 -1.80 -27.23 -9.16
CA LEU A 273 -0.46 -26.70 -8.90
C LEU A 273 0.50 -27.80 -8.44
N ASN A 274 0.05 -28.69 -7.55
CA ASN A 274 0.87 -29.77 -7.01
C ASN A 274 1.08 -30.93 -8.02
N ARG A 275 0.06 -31.28 -8.81
CA ARG A 275 0.10 -32.35 -9.83
C ARG A 275 0.89 -31.93 -11.06
N ASN A 276 0.73 -30.69 -11.51
CA ASN A 276 1.50 -30.14 -12.61
C ASN A 276 2.85 -29.60 -12.16
N GLY A 277 3.19 -29.69 -10.86
CA GLY A 277 4.47 -29.22 -10.32
C GLY A 277 4.71 -27.72 -10.47
N GLY A 278 3.65 -26.92 -10.59
CA GLY A 278 3.72 -25.49 -10.92
C GLY A 278 3.99 -25.20 -12.40
N HIS A 279 3.99 -26.22 -13.28
CA HIS A 279 4.09 -26.00 -14.72
C HIS A 279 2.78 -25.41 -15.26
N ALA A 280 2.93 -24.30 -16.00
CA ALA A 280 1.82 -23.70 -16.73
C ALA A 280 1.24 -24.70 -17.72
N THR A 281 -0.08 -24.79 -17.82
CA THR A 281 -0.71 -25.68 -18.80
C THR A 281 -0.39 -25.18 -20.21
N ASN A 282 -0.47 -26.04 -21.23
CA ASN A 282 -0.22 -25.62 -22.62
C ASN A 282 -1.13 -24.46 -23.05
N GLN A 283 -2.34 -24.40 -22.49
CA GLN A 283 -3.27 -23.29 -22.71
C GLN A 283 -2.76 -22.00 -22.05
N ASP A 284 -2.35 -22.04 -20.77
CA ASP A 284 -1.76 -20.87 -20.09
C ASP A 284 -0.49 -20.38 -20.79
N ILE A 285 0.33 -21.30 -21.29
CA ILE A 285 1.54 -20.97 -22.06
C ILE A 285 1.14 -20.28 -23.37
N SER A 286 0.11 -20.76 -24.06
CA SER A 286 -0.40 -20.12 -25.29
C SER A 286 -0.96 -18.72 -25.01
N GLU A 287 -1.67 -18.54 -23.90
CA GLU A 287 -2.22 -17.25 -23.52
C GLU A 287 -1.09 -16.27 -23.19
N ARG A 288 -0.16 -16.65 -22.32
CA ARG A 288 1.01 -15.84 -21.96
C ARG A 288 1.91 -15.52 -23.15
N THR A 289 2.09 -16.45 -24.08
CA THR A 289 2.87 -16.20 -25.30
C THR A 289 2.15 -15.24 -26.24
N SER A 290 0.81 -15.30 -26.32
CA SER A 290 0.03 -14.30 -27.07
C SER A 290 0.09 -12.92 -26.43
N GLU A 291 0.02 -12.82 -25.10
CA GLU A 291 0.20 -11.56 -24.35
C GLU A 291 1.60 -10.98 -24.54
N LEU A 292 2.63 -11.81 -24.42
CA LEU A 292 4.02 -11.39 -24.63
C LEU A 292 4.26 -10.94 -26.07
N ARG A 293 3.71 -11.67 -27.05
CA ARG A 293 3.76 -11.26 -28.46
C ARG A 293 3.07 -9.92 -28.67
N ASN A 294 1.93 -9.70 -28.02
CA ASN A 294 1.19 -8.45 -28.07
C ASN A 294 2.00 -7.28 -27.49
N MET A 295 2.63 -7.48 -26.34
CA MET A 295 3.51 -6.49 -25.74
C MET A 295 4.72 -6.15 -26.62
N LEU A 296 5.36 -7.16 -27.23
CA LEU A 296 6.54 -6.94 -28.07
C LEU A 296 6.22 -6.25 -29.39
N LEU A 297 5.05 -6.55 -29.97
CA LEU A 297 4.63 -5.98 -31.26
C LEU A 297 3.79 -4.70 -31.12
N GLY A 298 3.50 -4.28 -29.89
CA GLY A 298 2.60 -3.15 -29.62
C GLY A 298 1.17 -3.40 -30.10
N THR A 299 0.75 -4.68 -30.16
CA THR A 299 -0.61 -5.12 -30.56
C THR A 299 -1.47 -5.39 -29.33
N THR A 300 -2.80 -5.43 -29.50
CA THR A 300 -3.75 -5.68 -28.40
C THR A 300 -4.83 -6.70 -28.78
N GLY A 301 -5.49 -7.29 -27.78
CA GLY A 301 -6.55 -8.27 -27.95
C GLY A 301 -6.07 -9.69 -28.27
N LYS A 302 -6.99 -10.67 -28.18
CA LYS A 302 -6.68 -12.11 -28.30
C LYS A 302 -6.11 -12.54 -29.66
N GLN A 303 -6.37 -11.76 -30.71
CA GLN A 303 -5.92 -12.04 -32.07
C GLN A 303 -4.69 -11.21 -32.49
N GLY A 304 -4.09 -10.42 -31.58
CA GLY A 304 -2.97 -9.55 -31.90
C GLY A 304 -3.32 -8.48 -32.92
N ARG A 305 -4.43 -7.79 -32.67
CA ARG A 305 -4.95 -6.71 -33.52
C ARG A 305 -4.24 -5.40 -33.22
N LEU A 306 -4.51 -4.38 -34.04
CA LEU A 306 -3.89 -3.05 -33.95
C LEU A 306 -3.87 -2.55 -32.49
N GLY A 307 -2.69 -2.25 -31.96
CA GLY A 307 -2.54 -1.60 -30.66
C GLY A 307 -2.13 -0.14 -30.82
N TYR A 308 -1.68 0.48 -29.73
CA TYR A 308 -1.42 1.91 -29.66
C TYR A 308 -0.41 2.39 -30.71
N ASP A 309 0.74 1.73 -30.85
CA ASP A 309 1.77 2.12 -31.82
C ASP A 309 1.28 2.03 -33.27
N GLY A 310 0.43 1.03 -33.55
CA GLY A 310 -0.20 0.87 -34.85
C GLY A 310 -1.22 1.97 -35.13
N LEU A 311 -2.00 2.37 -34.12
CA LEU A 311 -2.94 3.49 -34.22
C LEU A 311 -2.21 4.81 -34.47
N VAL A 312 -1.15 5.09 -33.71
CA VAL A 312 -0.36 6.32 -33.89
C VAL A 312 0.21 6.39 -35.29
N ARG A 313 0.81 5.29 -35.79
CA ARG A 313 1.31 5.23 -37.17
C ARG A 313 0.21 5.40 -38.22
N TRP A 314 -1.01 4.94 -37.93
CA TRP A 314 -2.15 5.10 -38.82
C TRP A 314 -2.67 6.55 -38.80
N LEU A 315 -2.72 7.20 -37.64
CA LEU A 315 -3.06 8.62 -37.51
C LEU A 315 -2.02 9.53 -38.16
N ASP A 316 -0.74 9.18 -38.07
CA ASP A 316 0.35 9.90 -38.75
C ASP A 316 0.21 9.83 -40.28
N SER A 317 -0.40 8.76 -40.82
CA SER A 317 -0.68 8.63 -42.26
C SER A 317 -2.03 9.19 -42.69
N HIS A 318 -2.93 9.48 -41.74
CA HIS A 318 -4.27 10.05 -41.95
C HIS A 318 -4.48 11.26 -41.02
N PRO A 319 -3.73 12.37 -41.23
CA PRO A 319 -3.80 13.55 -40.36
C PRO A 319 -5.19 14.20 -40.31
N GLU A 320 -6.02 13.98 -41.33
CA GLU A 320 -7.43 14.39 -41.39
C GLU A 320 -8.30 13.80 -40.27
N ASP A 321 -7.93 12.63 -39.75
CA ASP A 321 -8.67 11.93 -38.69
C ASP A 321 -8.06 12.16 -37.30
N ALA A 322 -7.04 13.02 -37.18
CA ALA A 322 -6.34 13.29 -35.92
C ALA A 322 -7.27 13.90 -34.84
N ASP A 323 -8.28 14.66 -35.24
CA ASP A 323 -9.29 15.24 -34.36
C ASP A 323 -10.54 14.34 -34.17
N GLY A 324 -10.51 13.13 -34.73
CA GLY A 324 -11.58 12.14 -34.71
C GLY A 324 -12.03 11.74 -36.11
N ILE A 325 -12.50 10.50 -36.26
CA ILE A 325 -13.01 9.97 -37.54
C ILE A 325 -14.28 10.75 -37.92
N ILE A 326 -14.16 11.65 -38.89
CA ILE A 326 -15.31 12.38 -39.43
C ILE A 326 -16.05 11.41 -40.35
N HIS A 327 -17.09 10.75 -39.85
CA HIS A 327 -17.93 9.90 -40.69
C HIS A 327 -18.49 10.72 -41.87
N ALA A 328 -18.18 10.31 -43.09
CA ALA A 328 -18.60 10.96 -44.34
C ALA A 328 -20.13 11.18 -44.43
N ASP A 329 -20.93 10.42 -43.68
CA ASP A 329 -22.37 10.58 -43.56
C ASP A 329 -22.80 11.92 -42.93
N SER A 330 -21.90 12.60 -42.22
CA SER A 330 -22.14 13.93 -41.65
C SER A 330 -22.01 15.07 -42.67
N LEU A 331 -21.34 14.84 -43.80
CA LEU A 331 -21.14 15.83 -44.86
C LEU A 331 -22.28 15.87 -45.90
N ASN A 332 -23.15 14.86 -45.95
CA ASN A 332 -24.27 14.78 -46.90
C ASN A 332 -25.60 15.37 -46.39
N LYS A 333 -25.61 16.10 -45.25
CA LYS A 333 -26.82 16.71 -44.68
C LYS A 333 -27.01 18.20 -44.98
N GLU A 334 -26.14 18.82 -45.77
CA GLU A 334 -26.26 20.23 -46.17
C GLU A 334 -26.42 20.42 -47.69
N ASN A 335 -27.32 19.67 -48.32
CA ASN A 335 -27.91 20.04 -49.62
C ASN A 335 -29.42 19.85 -49.62
#